data_AF-A0A534EFR2-F1
#
_entry.id   AF-A0A534EFR2-F1
#
_cell.length_a   1.000
_cell.length_b   1.000
_cell.length_c   1.000
_cell.angle_alpha   90.00
_cell.angle_beta   90.00
_cell.angle_gamma   90.00
#
_symmetry.space_group_name_H-M   'P 1'
#
loop_
_entity.id
_entity.type
_entity.pdbx_description
1 polymer ?
#
loop_
_entity_poly.entity_id
_entity_poly.type
_entity_poly.pdbx_seq_one_letter_code
_entity_poly.pdbx_strand_id
1 'polypeptide(L)'
;MLRSRFPVGLLLLGCVWALGAGSGVAQDKAASARRKPGATALQPTAAAPGSEPLSPRMLGMTEAVFDYCAKADPKGAAKVHARLKRLVQGASREALAEVRKSDEYRKARSSVEDFVAKVDERNASRVCSG
;
A
#
# COMPACT_ATOMS: atom_id res chain seq x y z
N MET A 1 11.10 -7.11 -50.84
CA MET A 1 12.37 -6.41 -51.16
C MET A 1 12.07 -4.94 -51.45
N LEU A 2 13.03 -4.04 -51.20
CA LEU A 2 13.02 -2.56 -51.25
C LEU A 2 12.45 -1.88 -49.99
N ARG A 3 13.27 -1.56 -48.98
CA ARG A 3 14.26 -0.44 -48.89
C ARG A 3 13.63 0.96 -48.97
N SER A 4 13.42 1.50 -47.77
CA SER A 4 13.92 2.79 -47.26
C SER A 4 13.73 4.05 -48.10
N ARG A 5 13.05 5.04 -47.51
CA ARG A 5 13.28 6.46 -47.78
C ARG A 5 12.87 7.33 -46.59
N PHE A 6 13.83 7.58 -45.69
CA PHE A 6 13.84 8.79 -44.87
C PHE A 6 14.42 9.94 -45.71
N PRO A 7 13.95 11.17 -45.50
CA PRO A 7 14.81 12.20 -44.92
C PRO A 7 14.04 12.98 -43.82
N VAL A 8 14.59 13.18 -42.62
CA VAL A 8 15.44 14.33 -42.24
C VAL A 8 14.97 15.63 -42.89
N GLY A 9 14.11 16.36 -42.18
CA GLY A 9 13.54 17.64 -42.59
C GLY A 9 13.06 18.41 -41.36
N LEU A 10 14.04 18.88 -40.58
CA LEU A 10 13.88 19.91 -39.56
C LEU A 10 13.34 21.18 -40.24
N LEU A 11 12.08 21.57 -40.00
CA LEU A 11 11.53 22.93 -40.16
C LEU A 11 10.13 22.89 -39.53
N LEU A 12 9.98 23.47 -38.33
CA LEU A 12 9.39 24.80 -38.15
C LEU A 12 7.90 24.73 -37.74
N LEU A 13 7.49 25.73 -36.95
CA LEU A 13 6.12 26.09 -36.59
C LEU A 13 5.42 25.09 -35.64
N GLY A 14 5.23 25.36 -34.34
CA GLY A 14 4.77 26.64 -33.82
C GLY A 14 3.41 26.97 -34.40
N CYS A 15 2.33 26.36 -33.88
CA CYS A 15 0.96 26.85 -33.98
C CYS A 15 0.10 26.19 -32.88
N VAL A 16 -0.38 26.97 -31.90
CA VAL A 16 -1.81 27.34 -31.80
C VAL A 16 -2.64 26.12 -31.40
N TRP A 17 -2.86 25.85 -30.11
CA TRP A 17 -3.93 26.50 -29.31
C TRP A 17 -5.16 26.85 -30.16
N ALA A 18 -5.91 25.85 -30.63
CA ALA A 18 -7.31 26.04 -30.97
C ALA A 18 -8.08 24.72 -31.13
N LEU A 19 -9.22 24.64 -30.42
CA LEU A 19 -10.42 23.81 -30.66
C LEU A 19 -10.33 22.30 -30.29
N GLY A 20 -11.14 21.77 -29.37
CA GLY A 20 -12.28 22.39 -28.71
C GLY A 20 -13.12 21.46 -27.84
N ALA A 21 -14.22 22.07 -27.35
CA ALA A 21 -15.40 21.52 -26.69
C ALA A 21 -15.14 20.85 -25.32
N GLY A 22 -15.61 21.36 -24.18
CA GLY A 22 -16.82 22.13 -23.94
C GLY A 22 -17.67 21.35 -22.94
N SER A 23 -17.79 21.87 -21.72
CA SER A 23 -18.99 21.79 -20.85
C SER A 23 -18.67 22.54 -19.58
N GLY A 24 -19.09 23.81 -19.55
CA GLY A 24 -19.08 24.60 -18.34
C GLY A 24 -20.16 24.13 -17.37
N VAL A 25 -19.92 24.37 -16.09
CA VAL A 25 -20.90 25.05 -15.25
C VAL A 25 -20.12 26.09 -14.46
N ALA A 26 -20.38 27.35 -14.77
CA ALA A 26 -20.06 28.46 -13.89
C ALA A 26 -20.89 28.32 -12.62
N GLN A 27 -20.25 28.43 -11.45
CA GLN A 27 -20.92 29.04 -10.30
C GLN A 27 -20.11 30.26 -9.87
N ASP A 28 -20.70 31.40 -10.24
CA ASP A 28 -20.36 32.74 -9.81
C ASP A 28 -20.70 32.91 -8.33
N LYS A 29 -19.83 33.72 -7.69
CA LYS A 29 -20.14 34.66 -6.60
C LYS A 29 -20.59 34.19 -5.21
N ALA A 30 -19.88 34.83 -4.28
CA ALA A 30 -20.32 35.29 -2.98
C ALA A 30 -20.36 34.28 -1.84
N ALA A 31 -19.23 34.19 -1.12
CA ALA A 31 -19.25 34.36 0.33
C ALA A 31 -17.82 34.62 0.81
N SER A 32 -17.46 35.91 0.85
CA SER A 32 -16.42 36.39 1.75
C SER A 32 -16.91 36.18 3.18
N ALA A 33 -16.44 35.13 3.84
CA ALA A 33 -16.58 34.93 5.27
C ALA A 33 -15.22 34.53 5.83
N ARG A 34 -14.62 35.47 6.57
CA ARG A 34 -13.43 35.30 7.41
C ARG A 34 -13.42 33.91 8.07
N ARG A 35 -12.53 33.01 7.64
CA ARG A 35 -12.12 31.89 8.50
C ARG A 35 -11.09 32.42 9.50
N LYS A 36 -11.45 32.36 10.78
CA LYS A 36 -10.51 32.50 11.92
C LYS A 36 -9.34 31.52 11.71
N PRO A 37 -8.08 31.91 11.97
CA PRO A 37 -6.98 30.96 12.04
C PRO A 37 -7.12 30.21 13.36
N GLY A 38 -7.58 28.96 13.30
CA GLY A 38 -7.90 28.21 14.51
C GLY A 38 -8.30 26.79 14.22
N ALA A 39 -7.46 26.06 13.48
CA ALA A 39 -7.34 24.62 13.51
C ALA A 39 -6.21 24.26 12.57
N THR A 40 -5.10 23.78 13.12
CA THR A 40 -4.04 23.13 12.36
C THR A 40 -4.66 21.99 11.57
N ALA A 41 -4.90 22.21 10.27
CA ALA A 41 -5.20 21.14 9.35
C ALA A 41 -3.94 20.27 9.27
N LEU A 42 -3.98 19.09 9.90
CA LEU A 42 -3.04 18.02 9.61
C LEU A 42 -3.22 17.68 8.13
N GLN A 43 -2.37 18.27 7.29
CA GLN A 43 -2.30 17.91 5.90
C GLN A 43 -1.87 16.43 5.82
N PRO A 44 -2.50 15.62 4.96
CA PRO A 44 -2.06 14.25 4.74
C PRO A 44 -0.61 14.31 4.27
N THR A 45 0.30 13.78 5.08
CA THR A 45 1.70 13.70 4.68
C THR A 45 1.76 12.67 3.56
N ALA A 46 2.01 13.14 2.34
CA ALA A 46 2.21 12.27 1.20
C ALA A 46 3.35 11.29 1.53
N ALA A 47 3.09 10.00 1.33
CA ALA A 47 4.10 8.96 1.47
C ALA A 47 5.31 9.29 0.58
N ALA A 48 6.52 9.09 1.11
CA ALA A 48 7.75 9.38 0.38
C ALA A 48 7.81 8.59 -0.94
N PRO A 49 8.25 9.20 -2.06
CA PRO A 49 8.36 8.52 -3.34
C PRO A 49 9.49 7.47 -3.26
N GLY A 50 9.13 6.19 -3.31
CA GLY A 50 10.09 5.08 -3.42
C GLY A 50 9.77 3.83 -2.57
N SER A 51 8.89 3.94 -1.58
CA SER A 51 8.35 2.76 -0.89
C SER A 51 7.02 2.38 -1.53
N GLU A 52 6.97 1.25 -2.23
CA GLU A 52 5.68 0.65 -2.59
C GLU A 52 4.85 0.51 -1.29
N PRO A 53 3.61 1.00 -1.26
CA PRO A 53 2.83 1.03 -0.03
C PRO A 53 2.65 -0.39 0.50
N LEU A 54 3.00 -0.59 1.77
CA LEU A 54 2.81 -1.86 2.49
C LEU A 54 1.36 -2.29 2.38
N SER A 55 1.11 -3.37 1.63
CA SER A 55 -0.24 -3.92 1.47
C SER A 55 -0.79 -4.37 2.83
N PRO A 56 -1.90 -3.77 3.32
CA PRO A 56 -2.47 -4.15 4.61
C PRO A 56 -2.93 -5.60 4.65
N ARG A 57 -3.53 -6.07 3.54
CA ARG A 57 -3.96 -7.47 3.40
C ARG A 57 -2.78 -8.44 3.51
N MET A 58 -1.70 -8.20 2.76
CA MET A 58 -0.54 -9.09 2.77
C MET A 58 0.16 -9.11 4.13
N LEU A 59 0.30 -7.95 4.77
CA LEU A 59 0.87 -7.87 6.11
C LEU A 59 0.00 -8.63 7.13
N GLY A 60 -1.33 -8.44 7.09
CA GLY A 60 -2.26 -9.12 7.99
C GLY A 60 -2.23 -10.64 7.85
N MET A 61 -2.27 -11.15 6.62
CA MET A 61 -2.15 -12.59 6.37
C MET A 61 -0.82 -13.15 6.84
N THR A 62 0.27 -12.45 6.53
CA THR A 62 1.62 -12.93 6.83
C THR A 62 1.91 -12.94 8.33
N GLU A 63 1.51 -11.88 9.05
CA GLU A 63 1.65 -11.83 10.50
C GLU A 63 0.80 -12.90 11.19
N ALA A 64 -0.44 -13.16 10.72
CA ALA A 64 -1.26 -14.25 11.26
C ALA A 64 -0.59 -15.63 11.10
N VAL A 65 -0.07 -15.95 9.92
CA VAL A 65 0.62 -17.23 9.67
C VAL A 65 1.86 -17.36 10.55
N PHE A 66 2.69 -16.31 10.64
CA PHE A 66 3.90 -16.37 11.45
C PHE A 66 3.60 -16.47 12.94
N ASP A 67 2.61 -15.74 13.46
CA ASP A 67 2.21 -15.84 14.86
C ASP A 67 1.65 -17.23 15.18
N TYR A 68 0.88 -17.82 14.26
CA TYR A 68 0.44 -19.21 14.38
C TYR A 68 1.63 -20.18 14.41
N CYS A 69 2.56 -20.06 13.47
CA CYS A 69 3.72 -20.95 13.41
C CYS A 69 4.66 -20.82 14.61
N ALA A 70 4.81 -19.62 15.18
CA ALA A 70 5.58 -19.43 16.41
C ALA A 70 4.96 -20.14 17.61
N LYS A 71 3.61 -20.28 17.64
CA LYS A 71 2.90 -21.05 18.67
C LYS A 71 2.97 -22.56 18.41
N ALA A 72 2.80 -22.97 17.14
CA ALA A 72 2.77 -24.38 16.74
C ALA A 72 4.15 -25.06 16.79
N ASP A 73 5.23 -24.32 16.56
CA ASP A 73 6.61 -24.78 16.76
C ASP A 73 7.41 -23.81 17.64
N PRO A 74 7.37 -23.98 18.97
CA PRO A 74 8.13 -23.16 19.90
C PRO A 74 9.66 -23.24 19.67
N LYS A 75 10.18 -24.33 19.10
CA LYS A 75 11.61 -24.49 18.82
C LYS A 75 12.05 -23.60 17.66
N GLY A 76 11.18 -23.40 16.66
CA GLY A 76 11.38 -22.52 15.50
C GLY A 76 10.95 -21.06 15.70
N ALA A 77 10.23 -20.73 16.78
CA ALA A 77 9.61 -19.43 17.01
C ALA A 77 10.59 -18.24 16.85
N ALA A 78 11.82 -18.35 17.36
CA ALA A 78 12.82 -17.30 17.21
C ALA A 78 13.17 -17.00 15.75
N LYS A 79 13.25 -18.04 14.91
CA LYS A 79 13.51 -17.91 13.47
C LYS A 79 12.33 -17.26 12.75
N VAL A 80 11.11 -17.62 13.15
CA VAL A 80 9.88 -17.01 12.63
C VAL A 80 9.81 -15.53 12.96
N HIS A 81 10.05 -15.14 14.21
CA HIS A 81 10.09 -13.73 14.61
C HIS A 81 11.19 -12.95 13.86
N ALA A 82 12.35 -13.57 13.63
CA ALA A 82 13.41 -12.95 12.83
C ALA A 82 12.98 -12.71 11.37
N ARG A 83 12.23 -13.65 10.76
CA ARG A 83 11.65 -13.47 9.41
C ARG A 83 10.64 -12.33 9.40
N LEU A 84 9.74 -12.27 10.38
CA LEU A 84 8.77 -11.19 10.50
C LEU A 84 9.45 -9.83 10.65
N LYS A 85 10.51 -9.75 11.48
CA LYS A 85 11.29 -8.51 11.63
C LYS A 85 11.93 -8.04 10.32
N ARG A 86 12.41 -8.98 9.49
CA ARG A 86 12.94 -8.67 8.15
C ARG A 86 11.86 -8.22 7.18
N LEU A 87 10.68 -8.82 7.23
CA LEU A 87 9.56 -8.46 6.35
C LEU A 87 9.18 -6.97 6.50
N VAL A 88 9.19 -6.48 7.73
CA VAL A 88 8.85 -5.09 8.04
C VAL A 88 10.07 -4.16 8.11
N GLN A 89 11.26 -4.67 7.75
CA GLN A 89 12.49 -3.89 7.77
C GLN A 89 12.42 -2.78 6.71
N GLY A 90 12.71 -1.55 7.12
CA GLY A 90 12.65 -0.37 6.25
C GLY A 90 11.32 0.39 6.32
N ALA A 91 10.27 -0.19 6.94
CA ALA A 91 9.06 0.54 7.25
C ALA A 91 9.21 1.34 8.55
N SER A 92 8.69 2.57 8.59
CA SER A 92 8.62 3.32 9.84
C SER A 92 7.63 2.68 10.81
N ARG A 93 7.83 2.93 12.10
CA ARG A 93 6.93 2.40 13.15
C ARG A 93 5.52 2.96 12.97
N GLU A 94 5.41 4.21 12.56
CA GLU A 94 4.18 4.95 12.32
C GLU A 94 3.44 4.35 11.11
N ALA A 95 4.13 4.08 10.00
CA ALA A 95 3.54 3.47 8.83
C ALA A 95 2.99 2.06 9.13
N LEU A 96 3.75 1.24 9.86
CA LEU A 96 3.27 -0.08 10.29
C LEU A 96 2.06 0.02 11.22
N ALA A 97 2.05 1.00 12.13
CA ALA A 97 0.92 1.21 13.02
C ALA A 97 -0.34 1.62 12.24
N GLU A 98 -0.23 2.51 11.26
CA GLU A 98 -1.37 2.90 10.42
C GLU A 98 -1.89 1.74 9.57
N VAL A 99 -1.02 0.94 8.97
CA VAL A 99 -1.42 -0.26 8.22
C VAL A 99 -2.17 -1.24 9.14
N ARG A 100 -1.68 -1.48 10.35
CA ARG A 100 -2.30 -2.39 11.32
C ARG A 100 -3.64 -1.90 11.88
N LYS A 101 -3.91 -0.59 11.84
CA LYS A 101 -5.22 -0.01 12.21
C LYS A 101 -6.30 -0.24 11.15
N SER A 102 -5.90 -0.53 9.90
CA SER A 102 -6.85 -0.64 8.79
C SER A 102 -7.77 -1.86 8.92
N ASP A 103 -8.99 -1.72 8.40
CA ASP A 103 -9.95 -2.82 8.30
C ASP A 103 -9.45 -3.96 7.42
N GLU A 104 -8.75 -3.62 6.34
CA GLU A 104 -8.22 -4.60 5.40
C GLU A 104 -7.18 -5.51 6.08
N TYR A 105 -6.25 -4.93 6.85
CA TYR A 105 -5.32 -5.71 7.68
C TYR A 105 -6.08 -6.61 8.65
N ARG A 106 -7.02 -6.06 9.43
CA ARG A 106 -7.76 -6.81 10.45
C ARG A 106 -8.53 -7.98 9.85
N LYS A 107 -9.29 -7.73 8.78
CA LYS A 107 -10.07 -8.77 8.09
C LYS A 107 -9.17 -9.86 7.52
N ALA A 108 -8.07 -9.48 6.88
CA ALA A 108 -7.12 -10.42 6.29
C ALA A 108 -6.42 -11.28 7.36
N ARG A 109 -6.04 -10.65 8.48
CA ARG A 109 -5.45 -11.32 9.64
C ARG A 109 -6.44 -12.31 10.26
N SER A 110 -7.64 -11.85 10.60
CA SER A 110 -8.67 -12.69 11.22
C SER A 110 -9.09 -13.85 10.31
N SER A 111 -9.19 -13.66 8.98
CA SER A 111 -9.56 -14.77 8.09
C SER A 111 -8.51 -15.90 8.10
N VAL A 112 -7.23 -15.56 8.28
CA VAL A 112 -6.17 -16.57 8.42
C VAL A 112 -6.22 -17.19 9.80
N GLU A 113 -6.40 -16.40 10.87
CA GLU A 113 -6.56 -16.90 12.24
C GLU A 113 -7.72 -17.91 12.34
N ASP A 114 -8.87 -17.61 11.73
CA ASP A 114 -10.04 -18.50 11.66
C ASP A 114 -9.79 -19.78 10.85
N PHE A 115 -8.93 -19.71 9.83
CA PHE A 115 -8.54 -20.86 9.03
C PHE A 115 -7.59 -21.77 9.81
N VAL A 116 -6.52 -21.21 10.37
CA VAL A 116 -5.50 -21.99 11.08
C VAL A 116 -6.02 -22.56 12.41
N ALA A 117 -7.04 -21.96 13.01
CA ALA A 117 -7.72 -22.52 14.18
C ALA A 117 -8.36 -23.90 13.93
N LYS A 118 -8.59 -24.27 12.66
CA LYS A 118 -9.15 -25.57 12.25
C LYS A 118 -8.07 -26.59 11.87
N VAL A 119 -6.79 -26.19 11.90
CA VAL A 119 -5.67 -27.06 11.56
C VAL A 119 -5.26 -27.88 12.78
N ASP A 120 -5.14 -29.20 12.60
CA ASP A 120 -4.64 -30.10 13.64
C ASP A 120 -3.19 -29.76 14.05
N GLU A 121 -2.90 -29.79 15.35
CA GLU A 121 -1.60 -29.40 15.91
C GLU A 121 -0.42 -30.23 15.38
N ARG A 122 -0.62 -31.52 15.07
CA ARG A 122 0.46 -32.34 14.50
C ARG A 122 0.77 -31.94 13.07
N ASN A 123 -0.26 -31.56 12.30
CA ASN A 123 -0.06 -31.01 10.96
C ASN A 123 0.57 -29.62 11.03
N ALA A 124 0.16 -28.81 12.01
CA ALA A 124 0.69 -27.47 12.25
C ALA A 124 2.20 -27.50 12.52
N SER A 125 2.63 -28.32 13.47
CA SER A 125 4.05 -28.42 13.84
C SER A 125 4.89 -28.89 12.65
N ARG A 126 4.41 -29.86 11.85
CA ARG A 126 5.13 -30.32 10.64
C ARG A 126 5.26 -29.23 9.57
N VAL A 127 4.21 -28.45 9.33
CA VAL A 127 4.22 -27.39 8.31
C VAL A 127 5.01 -26.15 8.76
N CYS A 128 4.93 -25.82 10.05
CA CYS A 128 5.60 -24.68 10.65
C CYS A 128 7.05 -24.94 11.05
N SER A 129 7.48 -26.22 11.07
CA SER A 129 8.88 -26.60 11.26
C SER A 129 9.73 -26.10 10.08
N GLY A 130 10.64 -25.14 10.31
CA GLY A 130 11.55 -24.70 9.26
C GLY A 130 12.50 -23.59 9.62
#